data_AF-A0A9R0RMX6-F1
#
_entry.id   AF-A0A9R0RMX6-F1
#
_cell.length_a   1.000
_cell.length_b   1.000
_cell.length_c   1.000
_cell.angle_alpha   90.00
_cell.angle_beta   90.00
_cell.angle_gamma   90.00
#
_symmetry.space_group_name_H-M   'P 1'
#
loop_
_entity.id
_entity.type
_entity.pdbx_description
1 polymer ?
#
loop_
_entity_poly.entity_id
_entity_poly.type
_entity_poly.pdbx_seq_one_letter_code
_entity_poly.pdbx_strand_id
1 'polypeptide(L)'
;MFLMDLQERNERLFYKLMIDNVEELLPVVYTPTVGEACQKYGSIFRRSQGLYISLKDKGRVLEVLRNWPEKSIQVIVVTDGERILGLGDLGCQGMGIPVGKLALYTALGGVRPSACLPITIDVGTNNEELLNDEFYIGLRQRRATGQEYTELLDEFMVAVKQNYGQKVLVQFEDFANHNAFALLDKYKATHLVFNDDIQGTAAVVLAGLMAGLKFAGGTLADHTFLFFGAGEAGTGIAELVALEISMQVVGWFNLV
;
A
#
# COMPACT_ATOMS: atom_id res chain seq x y z
N MET A 1 -11.95 -2.48 -16.00
CA MET A 1 -12.19 -3.90 -16.38
C MET A 1 -11.34 -4.35 -17.56
N PHE A 2 -11.49 -3.77 -18.77
CA PHE A 2 -10.73 -4.22 -19.96
C PHE A 2 -9.21 -4.34 -19.75
N LEU A 3 -8.58 -3.35 -19.13
CA LEU A 3 -7.13 -3.35 -18.86
C LEU A 3 -6.71 -4.46 -17.88
N MET A 4 -7.51 -4.75 -16.86
CA MET A 4 -7.24 -5.83 -15.92
C MET A 4 -7.38 -7.20 -16.60
N ASP A 5 -8.40 -7.37 -17.46
CA ASP A 5 -8.52 -8.58 -18.29
C ASP A 5 -7.34 -8.74 -19.26
N LEU A 6 -6.79 -7.62 -19.76
CA LEU A 6 -5.60 -7.64 -20.61
C LEU A 6 -4.37 -8.07 -19.83
N GLN A 7 -4.19 -7.58 -18.60
CA GLN A 7 -3.10 -7.97 -17.69
C GLN A 7 -3.09 -9.49 -17.49
N GLU A 8 -4.23 -10.09 -17.21
CA GLU A 8 -4.38 -11.54 -16.98
C GLU A 8 -4.17 -12.39 -18.24
N ARG A 9 -4.40 -11.84 -19.44
CA ARG A 9 -4.25 -12.58 -20.71
C ARG A 9 -2.88 -12.41 -21.35
N ASN A 10 -2.31 -11.21 -21.27
CA ASN A 10 -1.05 -10.85 -21.89
C ASN A 10 -0.39 -9.71 -21.12
N GLU A 11 0.30 -10.08 -20.04
CA GLU A 11 1.00 -9.17 -19.15
C GLU A 11 1.95 -8.21 -19.89
N ARG A 12 2.71 -8.72 -20.88
CA ARG A 12 3.64 -7.89 -21.67
C ARG A 12 2.91 -6.81 -22.47
N LEU A 13 1.79 -7.15 -23.09
CA LEU A 13 0.99 -6.20 -23.86
C LEU A 13 0.32 -5.18 -22.94
N PHE A 14 -0.17 -5.59 -21.78
CA PHE A 14 -0.68 -4.68 -20.75
C PHE A 14 0.37 -3.63 -20.37
N TYR A 15 1.58 -4.05 -20.00
CA TYR A 15 2.62 -3.09 -19.61
C TYR A 15 3.14 -2.25 -20.78
N LYS A 16 3.22 -2.79 -22.00
CA LYS A 16 3.57 -2.00 -23.18
C LYS A 16 2.56 -0.87 -23.41
N LEU A 17 1.27 -1.19 -23.34
CA LEU A 17 0.19 -0.23 -23.50
C LEU A 17 0.23 0.85 -22.41
N MET A 18 0.42 0.44 -21.16
CA MET A 18 0.55 1.35 -20.02
C MET A 18 1.74 2.30 -20.17
N ILE A 19 2.92 1.80 -20.53
CA ILE A 19 4.15 2.60 -20.66
C ILE A 19 4.03 3.61 -21.81
N ASP A 20 3.41 3.21 -22.93
CA ASP A 20 3.24 4.10 -24.08
C ASP A 20 2.25 5.24 -23.85
N ASN A 21 1.29 5.06 -22.92
CA ASN A 21 0.15 5.96 -22.73
C ASN A 21 -0.09 6.25 -21.25
N VAL A 22 0.99 6.45 -20.47
CA VAL A 22 0.91 6.59 -19.00
C VAL A 22 -0.09 7.67 -18.58
N GLU A 23 -0.02 8.86 -19.18
CA GLU A 23 -0.87 9.98 -18.77
C GLU A 23 -2.37 9.70 -18.94
N GLU A 24 -2.76 9.01 -20.02
CA GLU A 24 -4.15 8.66 -20.30
C GLU A 24 -4.65 7.47 -19.48
N LEU A 25 -3.79 6.45 -19.30
CA LEU A 25 -4.21 5.18 -18.71
C LEU A 25 -4.01 5.12 -17.20
N LEU A 26 -3.13 5.94 -16.62
CA LEU A 26 -2.90 5.98 -15.19
C LEU A 26 -4.19 6.24 -14.39
N PRO A 27 -5.05 7.21 -14.76
CA PRO A 27 -6.32 7.42 -14.06
C PRO A 27 -7.32 6.25 -14.17
N VAL A 28 -7.12 5.34 -15.14
CA VAL A 28 -7.98 4.18 -15.38
C VAL A 28 -7.55 2.97 -14.53
N VAL A 29 -6.24 2.75 -14.37
CA VAL A 29 -5.71 1.63 -13.56
C VAL A 29 -5.43 2.01 -12.11
N TYR A 30 -5.37 3.30 -11.81
CA TYR A 30 -5.10 3.86 -10.50
C TYR A 30 -6.20 4.86 -10.12
N THR A 31 -5.90 5.80 -9.22
CA THR A 31 -6.84 6.82 -8.76
C THR A 31 -7.29 7.73 -9.92
N PRO A 32 -8.60 8.03 -10.06
CA PRO A 32 -9.69 7.69 -9.14
C PRO A 32 -10.37 6.34 -9.40
N THR A 33 -10.22 5.75 -10.59
CA THR A 33 -11.01 4.59 -11.03
C THR A 33 -10.79 3.34 -10.17
N VAL A 34 -9.58 3.14 -9.64
CA VAL A 34 -9.28 2.02 -8.74
C VAL A 34 -10.13 2.04 -7.46
N GLY A 35 -10.47 3.23 -6.96
CA GLY A 35 -11.34 3.38 -5.80
C GLY A 35 -12.76 2.88 -6.07
N GLU A 36 -13.33 3.27 -7.23
CA GLU A 36 -14.63 2.76 -7.67
C GLU A 36 -14.59 1.24 -7.90
N ALA A 37 -13.50 0.73 -8.48
CA ALA A 37 -13.30 -0.70 -8.65
C ALA A 37 -13.26 -1.44 -7.31
N CYS A 38 -12.63 -0.89 -6.27
CA CYS A 38 -12.63 -1.46 -4.92
C CYS A 38 -14.03 -1.45 -4.28
N GLN A 39 -14.83 -0.39 -4.48
CA GLN A 39 -16.21 -0.38 -3.96
C GLN A 39 -17.08 -1.47 -4.60
N LYS A 40 -16.89 -1.73 -5.90
CA LYS A 40 -17.67 -2.70 -6.68
C LYS A 40 -16.99 -4.07 -6.82
N TYR A 41 -15.90 -4.32 -6.09
CA TYR A 41 -14.94 -5.39 -6.40
C TYR A 41 -15.60 -6.77 -6.46
N GLY A 42 -16.43 -7.11 -5.46
CA GLY A 42 -17.15 -8.39 -5.44
C GLY A 42 -18.09 -8.57 -6.64
N SER A 43 -18.79 -7.52 -7.05
CA SER A 43 -19.72 -7.55 -8.19
C SER A 43 -19.01 -7.65 -9.55
N ILE A 44 -17.80 -7.11 -9.68
CA ILE A 44 -17.03 -7.13 -10.93
C ILE A 44 -15.96 -8.24 -10.94
N PHE A 45 -15.90 -9.06 -9.90
CA PHE A 45 -14.88 -10.09 -9.74
C PHE A 45 -14.94 -11.11 -10.89
N ARG A 46 -13.79 -11.37 -11.52
CA ARG A 46 -13.66 -12.34 -12.62
C ARG A 46 -12.60 -13.40 -12.33
N ARG A 47 -11.40 -12.95 -12.00
CA ARG A 47 -10.25 -13.78 -11.63
C ARG A 47 -9.59 -13.18 -10.41
N SER A 48 -9.13 -14.04 -9.50
CA SER A 48 -8.38 -13.60 -8.33
C SER A 48 -7.01 -13.08 -8.75
N GLN A 49 -6.69 -11.85 -8.36
CA GLN A 49 -5.35 -11.30 -8.41
C GLN A 49 -4.79 -11.20 -6.99
N GLY A 50 -3.50 -11.49 -6.83
CA GLY A 50 -2.81 -11.47 -5.54
C GLY A 50 -3.14 -12.66 -4.64
N LEU A 51 -2.67 -12.55 -3.40
CA LEU A 51 -2.81 -13.57 -2.37
C LEU A 51 -3.64 -13.02 -1.21
N TYR A 52 -4.58 -13.82 -0.72
CA TYR A 52 -5.45 -13.47 0.41
C TYR A 52 -5.03 -14.30 1.62
N ILE A 53 -4.78 -13.65 2.75
CA ILE A 53 -4.43 -14.30 4.01
C ILE A 53 -5.46 -13.86 5.03
N SER A 54 -6.27 -14.78 5.54
CA SER A 54 -7.35 -14.47 6.45
C SER A 54 -7.04 -14.89 7.89
N LEU A 55 -7.88 -14.49 8.84
CA LEU A 55 -7.83 -15.02 10.21
C LEU A 55 -7.92 -16.56 10.29
N LYS A 56 -8.58 -17.20 9.32
CA LYS A 56 -8.71 -18.67 9.25
C LYS A 56 -7.40 -19.37 8.87
N ASP A 57 -6.44 -18.60 8.38
CA ASP A 57 -5.12 -19.08 7.94
C ASP A 57 -4.05 -18.91 9.03
N LYS A 58 -4.41 -18.33 10.18
CA LYS A 58 -3.53 -18.22 11.35
C LYS A 58 -2.97 -19.61 11.74
N GLY A 59 -1.67 -19.67 11.97
CA GLY A 59 -0.88 -20.89 12.17
C GLY A 59 -0.42 -21.58 10.89
N ARG A 60 -0.85 -21.10 9.71
CA ARG A 60 -0.54 -21.69 8.39
C ARG A 60 -0.17 -20.63 7.35
N VAL A 61 0.15 -19.40 7.74
CA VAL A 61 0.43 -18.31 6.78
C VAL A 61 1.59 -18.66 5.84
N LEU A 62 2.62 -19.35 6.34
CA LEU A 62 3.72 -19.82 5.51
C LEU A 62 3.28 -20.80 4.43
N GLU A 63 2.30 -21.67 4.70
CA GLU A 63 1.74 -22.60 3.72
C GLU A 63 0.98 -21.84 2.63
N VAL A 64 0.19 -20.83 3.02
CA VAL A 64 -0.53 -19.96 2.08
C VAL A 64 0.45 -19.23 1.15
N LEU A 65 1.53 -18.65 1.70
CA LEU A 65 2.56 -17.98 0.90
C LEU A 65 3.26 -18.94 -0.09
N ARG A 66 3.45 -20.21 0.29
CA ARG A 66 4.08 -21.21 -0.59
C ARG A 66 3.22 -21.61 -1.78
N ASN A 67 1.91 -21.38 -1.73
CA ASN A 67 1.01 -21.59 -2.85
C ASN A 67 1.20 -20.56 -3.98
N TRP A 68 1.84 -19.41 -3.71
CA TRP A 68 2.17 -18.45 -4.75
C TRP A 68 3.14 -19.07 -5.77
N PRO A 69 2.87 -18.97 -7.10
CA PRO A 69 3.66 -19.65 -8.12
C PRO A 69 5.10 -19.13 -8.20
N GLU A 70 5.28 -17.81 -8.06
CA GLU A 70 6.58 -17.17 -8.14
C GLU A 70 7.36 -17.32 -6.84
N LYS A 71 8.64 -17.71 -6.94
CA LYS A 71 9.51 -17.96 -5.77
C LYS A 71 10.48 -16.82 -5.49
N SER A 72 10.71 -15.94 -6.46
CA SER A 72 11.68 -14.84 -6.36
C SER A 72 10.97 -13.49 -6.24
N ILE A 73 10.18 -13.34 -5.17
CA ILE A 73 9.50 -12.08 -4.84
C ILE A 73 10.51 -11.08 -4.27
N GLN A 74 10.40 -9.83 -4.73
CA GLN A 74 11.24 -8.71 -4.31
C GLN A 74 10.40 -7.58 -3.69
N VAL A 75 9.15 -7.41 -4.11
CA VAL A 75 8.25 -6.37 -3.61
C VAL A 75 6.89 -6.99 -3.27
N ILE A 76 6.41 -6.71 -2.05
CA ILE A 76 5.07 -7.00 -1.59
C ILE A 76 4.39 -5.66 -1.30
N VAL A 77 3.19 -5.47 -1.82
CA VAL A 77 2.28 -4.42 -1.33
C VAL A 77 1.16 -5.13 -0.59
N VAL A 78 0.96 -4.76 0.67
CA VAL A 78 -0.01 -5.38 1.56
C VAL A 78 -0.97 -4.35 2.13
N THR A 79 -2.23 -4.71 2.22
CA THR A 79 -3.30 -3.93 2.87
C THR A 79 -4.18 -4.83 3.73
N ASP A 80 -4.86 -4.28 4.74
CA ASP A 80 -6.00 -4.92 5.40
C ASP A 80 -7.35 -4.31 4.98
N GLY A 81 -7.31 -3.33 4.08
CA GLY A 81 -8.47 -2.65 3.52
C GLY A 81 -9.29 -1.81 4.50
N GLU A 82 -8.75 -1.46 5.67
CA GLU A 82 -9.50 -0.68 6.67
C GLU A 82 -9.62 0.80 6.29
N ARG A 83 -8.68 1.32 5.51
CA ARG A 83 -8.64 2.73 5.11
C ARG A 83 -8.32 2.89 3.63
N ILE A 84 -9.11 2.27 2.76
CA ILE A 84 -8.90 2.38 1.31
C ILE A 84 -9.09 3.83 0.86
N LEU A 85 -8.01 4.50 0.47
CA LEU A 85 -8.01 5.90 0.05
C LEU A 85 -8.79 6.81 1.05
N GLY A 86 -9.74 7.60 0.54
CA GLY A 86 -10.74 8.34 1.34
C GLY A 86 -12.09 7.63 1.44
N LEU A 87 -12.17 6.34 1.09
CA LEU A 87 -13.41 5.56 1.01
C LEU A 87 -13.69 4.75 2.28
N GLY A 88 -12.69 4.60 3.16
CA GLY A 88 -12.83 3.91 4.44
C GLY A 88 -12.66 2.39 4.33
N ASP A 89 -13.37 1.67 5.19
CA ASP A 89 -13.24 0.22 5.30
C ASP A 89 -13.95 -0.49 4.12
N LEU A 90 -13.15 -1.08 3.22
CA LEU A 90 -13.63 -1.93 2.13
C LEU A 90 -13.24 -3.40 2.30
N GLY A 91 -12.63 -3.75 3.45
CA GLY A 91 -12.22 -5.10 3.79
C GLY A 91 -11.42 -5.78 2.67
N CYS A 92 -11.80 -7.01 2.36
CA CYS A 92 -11.15 -7.84 1.34
C CYS A 92 -11.23 -7.24 -0.08
N GLN A 93 -12.18 -6.34 -0.35
CA GLN A 93 -12.29 -5.65 -1.65
C GLN A 93 -11.17 -4.64 -1.88
N GLY A 94 -10.42 -4.30 -0.82
CA GLY A 94 -9.23 -3.46 -0.89
C GLY A 94 -8.09 -4.01 -1.75
N MET A 95 -8.12 -5.28 -2.15
CA MET A 95 -7.10 -5.92 -3.00
C MET A 95 -6.79 -5.13 -4.29
N GLY A 96 -7.77 -4.39 -4.83
CA GLY A 96 -7.55 -3.53 -6.00
C GLY A 96 -6.41 -2.53 -5.81
N ILE A 97 -6.14 -2.08 -4.58
CA ILE A 97 -5.07 -1.13 -4.27
C ILE A 97 -3.68 -1.78 -4.41
N PRO A 98 -3.33 -2.88 -3.71
CA PRO A 98 -2.07 -3.60 -3.96
C PRO A 98 -1.83 -3.94 -5.42
N VAL A 99 -2.86 -4.41 -6.13
CA VAL A 99 -2.76 -4.73 -7.57
C VAL A 99 -2.41 -3.48 -8.39
N GLY A 100 -3.14 -2.38 -8.18
CA GLY A 100 -2.90 -1.12 -8.86
C GLY A 100 -1.51 -0.55 -8.58
N LYS A 101 -1.08 -0.54 -7.31
CA LYS A 101 0.26 -0.08 -6.92
C LYS A 101 1.36 -0.89 -7.60
N LEU A 102 1.25 -2.21 -7.59
CA LEU A 102 2.26 -3.08 -8.23
C LEU A 102 2.27 -2.96 -9.76
N ALA A 103 1.13 -2.62 -10.39
CA ALA A 103 1.13 -2.24 -11.79
C ALA A 103 1.99 -1.00 -12.05
N LEU A 104 1.99 -0.01 -11.14
CA LEU A 104 2.84 1.18 -11.24
C LEU A 104 4.31 0.90 -10.95
N TYR A 105 4.62 -0.02 -10.02
CA TYR A 105 5.99 -0.49 -9.79
C TYR A 105 6.64 -0.98 -11.08
N THR A 106 5.90 -1.69 -11.92
CA THR A 106 6.40 -2.12 -13.22
C THR A 106 6.36 -1.00 -14.25
N ALA A 107 5.21 -0.35 -14.46
CA ALA A 107 5.03 0.60 -15.55
C ALA A 107 5.92 1.85 -15.40
N LEU A 108 6.15 2.31 -14.16
CA LEU A 108 6.92 3.51 -13.85
C LEU A 108 8.30 3.19 -13.27
N GLY A 109 8.38 2.17 -12.40
CA GLY A 109 9.61 1.79 -11.71
C GLY A 109 10.45 0.73 -12.43
N GLY A 110 9.94 0.10 -13.49
CA GLY A 110 10.66 -0.95 -14.22
C GLY A 110 10.84 -2.25 -13.42
N VAL A 111 10.13 -2.43 -12.30
CA VAL A 111 10.20 -3.66 -11.50
C VAL A 111 9.51 -4.79 -12.25
N ARG A 112 10.13 -5.97 -12.28
CA ARG A 112 9.55 -7.14 -12.96
C ARG A 112 8.23 -7.55 -12.30
N PRO A 113 7.13 -7.71 -13.06
CA PRO A 113 5.85 -8.15 -12.51
C PRO A 113 5.92 -9.45 -11.72
N SER A 114 6.70 -10.43 -12.21
CA SER A 114 6.89 -11.73 -11.55
C SER A 114 7.64 -11.64 -10.21
N ALA A 115 8.24 -10.48 -9.89
CA ALA A 115 8.89 -10.19 -8.61
C ALA A 115 7.96 -9.41 -7.65
N CYS A 116 6.73 -9.13 -8.06
CA CYS A 116 5.74 -8.38 -7.30
C CYS A 116 4.66 -9.33 -6.76
N LEU A 117 4.21 -9.10 -5.52
CA LEU A 117 3.16 -9.90 -4.88
C LEU A 117 2.14 -8.99 -4.16
N PRO A 118 0.91 -8.84 -4.69
CA PRO A 118 -0.16 -8.12 -4.01
C PRO A 118 -0.77 -9.01 -2.92
N ILE A 119 -0.96 -8.46 -1.72
CA ILE A 119 -1.53 -9.21 -0.59
C ILE A 119 -2.65 -8.41 0.09
N THR A 120 -3.72 -9.12 0.47
CA THR A 120 -4.73 -8.60 1.39
C THR A 120 -4.78 -9.48 2.65
N ILE A 121 -4.68 -8.83 3.81
CA ILE A 121 -4.89 -9.46 5.13
C ILE A 121 -6.36 -9.28 5.52
N ASP A 122 -7.14 -10.35 5.42
CA ASP A 122 -8.57 -10.32 5.72
C ASP A 122 -8.86 -10.72 7.17
N VAL A 123 -9.04 -9.71 8.01
CA VAL A 123 -9.43 -9.87 9.42
C VAL A 123 -10.92 -9.63 9.66
N GLY A 124 -11.72 -9.57 8.60
CA GLY A 124 -13.09 -9.09 8.63
C GLY A 124 -13.21 -7.62 8.21
N THR A 125 -14.42 -7.07 8.30
CA THR A 125 -14.72 -5.67 7.98
C THR A 125 -15.76 -5.11 8.93
N ASN A 126 -15.64 -3.82 9.27
CA ASN A 126 -16.62 -3.08 10.04
C ASN A 126 -17.65 -2.37 9.14
N ASN A 127 -17.56 -2.54 7.81
CA ASN A 127 -18.51 -2.01 6.87
C ASN A 127 -19.78 -2.88 6.79
N GLU A 128 -20.89 -2.35 7.33
CA GLU A 128 -22.18 -3.06 7.36
C GLU A 128 -22.75 -3.36 5.97
N GLU A 129 -22.53 -2.48 4.99
CA GLU A 129 -23.01 -2.70 3.63
C GLU A 129 -22.35 -3.95 3.06
N LEU A 130 -21.02 -4.11 3.25
CA LEU A 130 -20.28 -5.29 2.80
C LEU A 130 -20.63 -6.55 3.58
N LEU A 131 -20.89 -6.46 4.88
CA LEU A 131 -21.33 -7.63 5.66
C LEU A 131 -22.65 -8.20 5.13
N ASN A 132 -23.54 -7.32 4.64
CA ASN A 132 -24.86 -7.67 4.11
C ASN A 132 -24.89 -7.87 2.58
N ASP A 133 -23.82 -7.52 1.85
CA ASP A 133 -23.74 -7.67 0.40
C ASP A 133 -23.49 -9.14 0.02
N GLU A 134 -24.37 -9.77 -0.75
CA GLU A 134 -24.24 -11.14 -1.25
C GLU A 134 -22.94 -11.40 -2.02
N PHE A 135 -22.39 -10.38 -2.70
CA PHE A 135 -21.18 -10.49 -3.51
C PHE A 135 -19.89 -10.19 -2.75
N TYR A 136 -19.96 -9.87 -1.45
CA TYR A 136 -18.74 -9.64 -0.66
C TYR A 136 -17.86 -10.90 -0.62
N ILE A 137 -16.59 -10.71 -0.99
CA ILE A 137 -15.61 -11.81 -1.17
C ILE A 137 -14.81 -12.14 0.09
N GLY A 138 -14.91 -11.32 1.14
CA GLY A 138 -14.14 -11.49 2.38
C GLY A 138 -14.88 -12.21 3.49
N LEU A 139 -14.26 -12.24 4.66
CA LEU A 139 -14.87 -12.77 5.88
C LEU A 139 -16.04 -11.89 6.32
N ARG A 140 -17.25 -12.49 6.37
CA ARG A 140 -18.48 -11.86 6.89
C ARG A 140 -18.50 -11.82 8.42
N GLN A 141 -17.55 -11.09 8.99
CA GLN A 141 -17.42 -10.84 10.41
C GLN A 141 -16.80 -9.46 10.63
N ARG A 142 -16.98 -8.92 11.84
CA ARG A 142 -16.29 -7.70 12.27
C ARG A 142 -14.78 -7.93 12.32
N ARG A 143 -14.02 -6.84 12.18
CA ARG A 143 -12.56 -6.88 12.26
C ARG A 143 -12.11 -7.48 13.59
N ALA A 144 -11.18 -8.43 13.54
CA ALA A 144 -10.43 -8.79 14.74
C ALA A 144 -9.57 -7.60 15.18
N THR A 145 -9.42 -7.44 16.50
CA THR A 145 -8.67 -6.34 17.10
C THR A 145 -7.72 -6.87 18.17
N GLY A 146 -6.74 -6.06 18.56
CA GLY A 146 -5.84 -6.38 19.67
C GLY A 146 -4.93 -7.56 19.37
N GLN A 147 -4.83 -8.51 20.30
CA GLN A 147 -3.85 -9.60 20.24
C GLN A 147 -4.06 -10.51 19.03
N GLU A 148 -5.31 -10.85 18.69
CA GLU A 148 -5.58 -11.77 17.58
C GLU A 148 -5.10 -11.21 16.24
N TYR A 149 -5.40 -9.93 15.98
CA TYR A 149 -4.91 -9.18 14.82
C TYR A 149 -3.39 -9.14 14.81
N THR A 150 -2.79 -8.73 15.92
CA THR A 150 -1.33 -8.57 16.03
C THR A 150 -0.60 -9.89 15.78
N GLU A 151 -1.09 -11.00 16.33
CA GLU A 151 -0.49 -12.32 16.13
C GLU A 151 -0.53 -12.78 14.67
N LEU A 152 -1.60 -12.47 13.92
CA LEU A 152 -1.66 -12.78 12.49
C LEU A 152 -0.64 -11.95 11.69
N LEU A 153 -0.53 -10.65 11.98
CA LEU A 153 0.43 -9.77 11.32
C LEU A 153 1.88 -10.16 11.64
N ASP A 154 2.15 -10.55 12.89
CA ASP A 154 3.46 -11.06 13.30
C ASP A 154 3.82 -12.36 12.57
N GLU A 155 2.88 -13.31 12.50
CA GLU A 155 3.05 -14.54 11.74
C GLU A 155 3.32 -14.24 10.25
N PHE A 156 2.55 -13.32 9.67
CA PHE A 156 2.73 -12.88 8.28
C PHE A 156 4.13 -12.33 8.02
N MET A 157 4.60 -11.38 8.84
CA MET A 157 5.91 -10.76 8.65
C MET A 157 7.04 -11.79 8.80
N VAL A 158 6.94 -12.68 9.78
CA VAL A 158 7.89 -13.79 9.96
C VAL A 158 7.87 -14.73 8.74
N ALA A 159 6.69 -15.11 8.27
CA ALA A 159 6.53 -16.04 7.17
C ALA A 159 7.03 -15.46 5.84
N VAL A 160 6.77 -14.17 5.56
CA VAL A 160 7.31 -13.45 4.40
C VAL A 160 8.84 -13.47 4.41
N LYS A 161 9.44 -13.12 5.55
CA LYS A 161 10.88 -13.09 5.74
C LYS A 161 11.51 -14.48 5.63
N GLN A 162 10.82 -15.51 6.12
CA GLN A 162 11.24 -16.91 6.01
C GLN A 162 11.15 -17.43 4.57
N ASN A 163 10.10 -17.06 3.82
CA ASN A 163 9.83 -17.60 2.49
C ASN A 163 10.62 -16.88 1.38
N TYR A 164 10.75 -15.56 1.45
CA TYR A 164 11.36 -14.72 0.41
C TYR A 164 12.69 -14.07 0.81
N GLY A 165 13.07 -14.16 2.10
CA GLY A 165 14.35 -13.67 2.61
C GLY A 165 14.32 -12.24 3.15
N GLN A 166 15.45 -11.79 3.69
CA GLN A 166 15.58 -10.50 4.41
C GLN A 166 15.42 -9.26 3.53
N LYS A 167 15.62 -9.41 2.21
CA LYS A 167 15.69 -8.31 1.25
C LYS A 167 14.37 -8.08 0.50
N VAL A 168 13.32 -8.83 0.83
CA VAL A 168 11.98 -8.56 0.27
C VAL A 168 11.48 -7.24 0.86
N LEU A 169 11.08 -6.33 -0.01
CA LEU A 169 10.45 -5.07 0.37
C LEU A 169 8.98 -5.33 0.68
N VAL A 170 8.51 -4.88 1.84
CA VAL A 170 7.08 -4.90 2.19
C VAL A 170 6.60 -3.46 2.36
N GLN A 171 5.73 -3.04 1.44
CA GLN A 171 5.02 -1.77 1.49
C GLN A 171 3.66 -1.99 2.17
N PHE A 172 3.45 -1.32 3.30
CA PHE A 172 2.14 -1.21 3.93
C PHE A 172 1.32 -0.11 3.23
N GLU A 173 0.06 -0.42 2.94
CA GLU A 173 -0.84 0.45 2.20
C GLU A 173 -2.25 0.41 2.79
N ASP A 174 -2.88 1.57 2.96
CA ASP A 174 -4.30 1.73 3.30
C ASP A 174 -4.74 0.99 4.59
N PHE A 175 -3.85 0.91 5.58
CA PHE A 175 -4.19 0.47 6.94
C PHE A 175 -4.86 1.60 7.73
N ALA A 176 -5.66 1.28 8.74
CA ALA A 176 -6.14 2.32 9.64
C ALA A 176 -4.99 3.00 10.39
N ASN A 177 -5.19 4.29 10.68
CA ASN A 177 -4.19 5.18 11.27
C ASN A 177 -3.38 4.58 12.42
N HIS A 178 -4.05 4.01 13.43
CA HIS A 178 -3.39 3.42 14.59
C HIS A 178 -2.51 2.22 14.22
N ASN A 179 -2.99 1.36 13.31
CA ASN A 179 -2.27 0.19 12.83
C ASN A 179 -1.10 0.57 11.93
N ALA A 180 -1.28 1.54 11.03
CA ALA A 180 -0.24 2.01 10.12
C ALA A 180 1.03 2.45 10.88
N PHE A 181 0.87 3.32 11.89
CA PHE A 181 2.00 3.76 12.72
C PHE A 181 2.59 2.63 13.56
N ALA A 182 1.75 1.82 14.22
CA ALA A 182 2.21 0.73 15.07
C ALA A 182 3.01 -0.33 14.30
N LEU A 183 2.54 -0.72 13.12
CA LEU A 183 3.23 -1.69 12.24
C LEU A 183 4.54 -1.12 11.72
N LEU A 184 4.54 0.13 11.25
CA LEU A 184 5.76 0.78 10.76
C LEU A 184 6.82 0.86 11.87
N ASP A 185 6.44 1.32 13.07
CA ASP A 185 7.38 1.45 14.19
C ASP A 185 7.93 0.09 14.64
N LYS A 186 7.07 -0.93 14.72
CA LYS A 186 7.44 -2.29 15.10
C LYS A 186 8.41 -2.93 14.12
N TYR A 187 8.22 -2.74 12.81
CA TYR A 187 8.93 -3.53 11.79
C TYR A 187 10.09 -2.82 11.10
N LYS A 188 10.15 -1.48 11.07
CA LYS A 188 11.20 -0.72 10.36
C LYS A 188 12.63 -1.09 10.73
N ALA A 189 12.87 -1.54 11.96
CA ALA A 189 14.21 -1.92 12.43
C ALA A 189 14.61 -3.36 12.07
N THR A 190 13.65 -4.23 11.75
CA THR A 190 13.87 -5.68 11.61
C THR A 190 13.52 -6.22 10.23
N HIS A 191 12.77 -5.46 9.43
CA HIS A 191 12.31 -5.81 8.09
C HIS A 191 12.57 -4.64 7.14
N LEU A 192 12.74 -4.94 5.85
CA LEU A 192 12.77 -3.92 4.81
C LEU A 192 11.34 -3.49 4.51
N VAL A 193 10.84 -2.54 5.30
CA VAL A 193 9.45 -2.06 5.23
C VAL A 193 9.38 -0.54 5.10
N PHE A 194 8.29 -0.06 4.53
CA PHE A 194 7.85 1.33 4.64
C PHE A 194 6.31 1.37 4.52
N ASN A 195 5.72 2.51 4.87
CA ASN A 195 4.30 2.77 4.65
C ASN A 195 4.15 3.93 3.66
N ASP A 196 3.41 3.72 2.56
CA ASP A 196 3.29 4.70 1.48
C ASP A 196 2.41 5.91 1.87
N ASP A 197 1.36 5.68 2.65
CA ASP A 197 0.46 6.73 3.17
C ASP A 197 1.19 7.74 4.06
N ILE A 198 2.14 7.26 4.87
CA ILE A 198 2.95 8.08 5.77
C ILE A 198 4.16 8.63 5.02
N GLN A 199 5.02 7.75 4.49
CA GLN A 199 6.36 8.13 4.03
C GLN A 199 6.39 8.51 2.54
N GLY A 200 5.63 7.79 1.70
CA GLY A 200 5.52 8.09 0.27
C GLY A 200 4.84 9.44 0.03
N THR A 201 3.71 9.67 0.70
CA THR A 201 2.98 10.96 0.65
C THR A 201 3.84 12.11 1.19
N ALA A 202 4.58 11.90 2.28
CA ALA A 202 5.51 12.89 2.79
C ALA A 202 6.57 13.29 1.75
N ALA A 203 7.18 12.31 1.08
CA ALA A 203 8.23 12.54 0.10
C ALA A 203 7.73 13.36 -1.11
N VAL A 204 6.56 13.01 -1.68
CA VAL A 204 6.04 13.75 -2.85
C VAL A 204 5.59 15.16 -2.48
N VAL A 205 5.02 15.38 -1.28
CA VAL A 205 4.65 16.72 -0.83
C VAL A 205 5.89 17.57 -0.56
N LEU A 206 6.91 17.04 0.13
CA LEU A 206 8.16 17.78 0.33
C LEU A 206 8.81 18.15 -1.01
N ALA A 207 8.84 17.22 -1.98
CA ALA A 207 9.34 17.51 -3.32
C ALA A 207 8.58 18.66 -3.99
N GLY A 208 7.24 18.69 -3.86
CA GLY A 208 6.40 19.79 -4.32
C GLY A 208 6.72 21.13 -3.63
N LEU A 209 6.90 21.13 -2.31
CA LEU A 209 7.28 22.33 -1.55
C LEU A 209 8.65 22.85 -1.99
N MET A 210 9.65 21.97 -2.13
CA MET A 210 10.99 22.30 -2.61
C MET A 210 10.98 22.88 -4.03
N ALA A 211 10.13 22.36 -4.91
CA ALA A 211 9.93 22.92 -6.24
C ALA A 211 9.26 24.31 -6.18
N GLY A 212 8.25 24.47 -5.32
CA GLY A 212 7.53 25.72 -5.11
C GLY A 212 8.37 26.83 -4.50
N LEU A 213 9.34 26.50 -3.63
CA LEU A 213 10.26 27.46 -3.02
C LEU A 213 11.06 28.27 -4.05
N LYS A 214 11.34 27.70 -5.23
CA LYS A 214 12.00 28.42 -6.33
C LYS A 214 11.22 29.65 -6.80
N PHE A 215 9.91 29.67 -6.56
CA PHE A 215 9.00 30.77 -6.92
C PHE A 215 8.60 31.61 -5.71
N ALA A 216 8.40 30.98 -4.55
CA ALA A 216 8.03 31.68 -3.32
C ALA A 216 9.20 32.48 -2.70
N GLY A 217 10.44 32.06 -2.96
CA GLY A 217 11.64 32.62 -2.32
C GLY A 217 11.81 32.12 -0.88
N GLY A 218 12.98 32.39 -0.28
CA GLY A 218 13.29 31.92 1.08
C GLY A 218 13.57 30.42 1.19
N THR A 219 13.59 29.94 2.43
CA THR A 219 13.79 28.56 2.86
C THR A 219 12.50 27.97 3.42
N LEU A 220 12.46 26.65 3.66
CA LEU A 220 11.31 26.03 4.33
C LEU A 220 11.06 26.65 5.72
N ALA A 221 12.13 27.05 6.42
CA ALA A 221 12.05 27.65 7.76
C ALA A 221 11.37 29.03 7.77
N ASP A 222 11.34 29.72 6.63
CA ASP A 222 10.70 31.03 6.50
C ASP A 222 9.17 30.95 6.34
N HIS A 223 8.62 29.73 6.18
CA HIS A 223 7.22 29.49 5.88
C HIS A 223 6.46 28.89 7.07
N THR A 224 5.16 29.17 7.13
CA THR A 224 4.22 28.54 8.09
C THR A 224 3.31 27.58 7.35
N PHE A 225 3.28 26.32 7.77
CA PHE A 225 2.49 25.27 7.15
C PHE A 225 1.23 24.98 7.99
N LEU A 226 0.07 24.96 7.33
CA LEU A 226 -1.21 24.57 7.93
C LEU A 226 -1.66 23.23 7.34
N PHE A 227 -1.93 22.26 8.20
CA PHE A 227 -2.40 20.93 7.81
C PHE A 227 -3.90 20.77 8.07
N PHE A 228 -4.67 20.45 7.04
CA PHE A 228 -6.08 20.06 7.18
C PHE A 228 -6.18 18.54 7.34
N GLY A 229 -6.03 18.08 8.58
CA GLY A 229 -6.04 16.66 8.96
C GLY A 229 -4.75 16.24 9.68
N ALA A 230 -4.90 15.42 10.72
CA ALA A 230 -3.81 14.94 11.58
C ALA A 230 -3.67 13.40 11.53
N GLY A 231 -3.92 12.83 10.35
CA GLY A 231 -3.79 11.40 10.09
C GLY A 231 -2.38 11.01 9.60
N GLU A 232 -2.28 9.86 8.95
CA GLU A 232 -1.00 9.29 8.45
C GLU A 232 -0.22 10.27 7.57
N ALA A 233 -0.86 10.78 6.52
CA ALA A 233 -0.24 11.73 5.60
C ALA A 233 0.16 13.05 6.29
N GLY A 234 -0.76 13.64 7.07
CA GLY A 234 -0.51 14.93 7.74
C GLY A 234 0.70 14.87 8.68
N THR A 235 0.76 13.83 9.52
CA THR A 235 1.87 13.61 10.44
C THR A 235 3.17 13.28 9.69
N GLY A 236 3.14 12.38 8.71
CA GLY A 236 4.33 12.03 7.92
C GLY A 236 4.92 13.21 7.16
N ILE A 237 4.08 14.05 6.55
CA ILE A 237 4.51 15.27 5.86
C ILE A 237 5.14 16.24 6.88
N ALA A 238 4.48 16.47 8.02
CA ALA A 238 4.99 17.40 9.04
C ALA A 238 6.35 16.97 9.58
N GLU A 239 6.54 15.67 9.85
CA GLU A 239 7.81 15.11 10.30
C GLU A 239 8.92 15.27 9.27
N LEU A 240 8.65 14.97 8.00
CA LEU A 240 9.65 15.06 6.94
C LEU A 240 10.03 16.51 6.62
N VAL A 241 9.06 17.43 6.64
CA VAL A 241 9.31 18.88 6.52
C VAL A 241 10.15 19.38 7.69
N ALA A 242 9.83 18.99 8.93
CA ALA A 242 10.60 19.35 10.11
C ALA A 242 12.04 18.82 10.05
N LEU A 243 12.23 17.58 9.58
CA LEU A 243 13.56 17.00 9.36
C LEU A 243 14.37 17.81 8.35
N GLU A 244 13.79 18.14 7.19
CA GLU A 244 14.47 18.93 6.16
C GLU A 244 14.86 20.33 6.69
N ILE A 245 13.95 21.01 7.41
CA ILE A 245 14.26 22.28 8.08
C ILE A 245 15.45 22.12 9.04
N SER A 246 15.46 21.04 9.84
CA SER A 246 16.55 20.79 10.78
C SER A 246 17.89 20.60 10.07
N MET A 247 17.91 19.90 8.93
CA MET A 247 19.12 19.68 8.14
C MET A 247 19.65 20.96 7.49
N GLN A 248 18.74 21.85 7.05
CA GLN A 248 19.12 23.14 6.47
C GLN A 248 19.69 24.12 7.52
N VAL A 249 19.17 24.07 8.75
CA VAL A 249 19.61 24.95 9.86
C VAL A 249 20.90 24.47 10.52
N VAL A 250 21.07 23.15 10.72
CA VAL A 250 22.22 22.59 11.44
C VAL A 250 23.47 22.47 10.55
N GLY A 251 23.31 22.54 9.23
CA GLY A 251 24.41 22.42 8.28
C GLY A 251 24.93 20.98 8.15
N TRP A 252 25.43 20.66 6.96
CA TRP A 252 26.02 19.39 6.52
C TRP A 252 27.29 18.92 7.28
N PHE A 253 27.44 19.25 8.57
CA PHE A 253 28.71 19.12 9.29
C PHE A 253 28.88 17.92 10.22
N ASN A 254 27.91 17.01 10.38
CA ASN A 254 28.05 15.95 11.40
C ASN A 254 27.47 14.56 11.04
N LEU A 255 27.41 14.17 9.77
CA LEU A 255 27.07 12.78 9.39
C LEU A 255 27.93 12.30 8.22
N VAL A 256 29.22 12.07 8.49
CA VAL A 256 30.10 11.15 7.75
C VAL A 256 30.71 10.19 8.76
#